data_AF-A0A530QZ69-F1
#
_entry.id   AF-A0A530QZ69-F1
#
_cell.length_a   1.000
_cell.length_b   1.000
_cell.length_c   1.000
_cell.angle_alpha   90.00
_cell.angle_beta   90.00
_cell.angle_gamma   90.00
#
_symmetry.space_group_name_H-M   'P 1'
#
loop_
_entity.id
_entity.type
_entity.pdbx_description
1 polymer ?
#
loop_
_entity_poly.entity_id
_entity_poly.type
_entity_poly.pdbx_seq_one_letter_code
_entity_poly.pdbx_strand_id
1 'polypeptide(L)'
;MIRTIATALALTLASALPAFAEPVKFAVTDMEGLEALQQEFGAFQTALEEATGLDIELFPVSSRTTAVEAMNSGQVDLVLTGPAEYVVMKELSQPKIVVAWQRPDYFAQIAV
;
A
#
# COMPACT_ATOMS: atom_id res chain seq x y z
N MET A 1 -17.43 -23.42 -40.04
CA MET A 1 -16.00 -23.25 -40.38
C MET A 1 -15.57 -21.81 -40.09
N ILE A 2 -16.04 -20.81 -40.85
CA ILE A 2 -15.68 -19.38 -40.64
C ILE A 2 -16.09 -18.85 -39.25
N ARG A 3 -17.32 -19.16 -38.80
CA ARG A 3 -17.79 -18.77 -37.45
C ARG A 3 -16.92 -19.38 -36.34
N THR A 4 -16.53 -20.63 -36.49
CA THR A 4 -15.70 -21.36 -35.52
C THR A 4 -14.28 -20.80 -35.42
N ILE A 5 -13.70 -20.40 -36.55
CA ILE A 5 -12.38 -19.74 -36.60
C ILE A 5 -12.46 -18.34 -35.98
N ALA A 6 -13.53 -17.58 -36.26
CA ALA A 6 -13.73 -16.26 -35.67
C ALA A 6 -13.87 -16.31 -34.14
N THR A 7 -14.58 -17.31 -33.58
CA THR A 7 -14.71 -17.46 -32.13
C THR A 7 -13.38 -17.86 -31.46
N ALA A 8 -12.60 -18.75 -32.11
CA ALA A 8 -11.29 -19.15 -31.60
C ALA A 8 -10.27 -18.00 -31.61
N LEU A 9 -10.34 -17.14 -32.65
CA LEU A 9 -9.49 -15.95 -32.76
C LEU A 9 -9.85 -14.88 -31.72
N ALA A 10 -11.15 -14.70 -31.43
CA ALA A 10 -11.59 -13.77 -30.39
C ALA A 10 -11.14 -14.19 -28.98
N LEU A 11 -11.16 -15.49 -28.69
CA LEU A 11 -10.77 -16.02 -27.38
C LEU A 11 -9.25 -15.93 -27.16
N THR A 12 -8.45 -16.13 -28.21
CA THR A 12 -6.98 -15.98 -28.15
C THR A 12 -6.54 -14.52 -28.05
N LEU A 13 -7.29 -13.59 -28.66
CA LEU A 13 -7.01 -12.16 -28.54
C LEU A 13 -7.37 -11.60 -27.14
N ALA A 14 -8.42 -12.13 -26.51
CA ALA A 14 -8.81 -11.75 -25.16
C ALA A 14 -7.77 -12.17 -24.09
N SER A 15 -7.09 -13.31 -24.28
CA SER A 15 -5.99 -13.76 -23.40
C SER A 15 -4.69 -12.98 -23.58
N ALA A 16 -4.59 -12.12 -24.61
CA ALA A 16 -3.41 -11.32 -24.91
C ALA A 16 -3.49 -9.89 -24.35
N LEU A 17 -4.60 -9.51 -23.69
CA LEU A 17 -4.68 -8.25 -22.97
C LEU A 17 -3.77 -8.35 -21.73
N PRO A 18 -2.82 -7.42 -21.54
CA PRO A 18 -2.05 -7.39 -20.31
C PRO A 18 -3.01 -7.21 -19.14
N ALA A 19 -2.98 -8.16 -18.20
CA ALA A 19 -3.63 -7.97 -16.91
C ALA A 19 -2.85 -6.88 -16.17
N PHE A 20 -3.40 -5.66 -16.15
CA PHE A 20 -2.88 -4.61 -15.29
C PHE A 20 -3.17 -5.00 -13.85
N ALA A 21 -2.11 -5.17 -13.05
CA ALA A 21 -2.26 -5.30 -11.62
C ALA A 21 -2.83 -3.99 -11.07
N GLU A 22 -3.75 -4.07 -10.12
CA GLU A 22 -4.20 -2.87 -9.40
C GLU A 22 -3.00 -2.27 -8.63
N PRO A 23 -2.91 -0.93 -8.53
CA PRO A 23 -1.88 -0.29 -7.73
C PRO A 23 -1.94 -0.75 -6.28
N VAL A 24 -0.77 -0.88 -5.65
CA VAL A 24 -0.68 -1.17 -4.21
C VAL A 24 -1.01 0.11 -3.44
N LYS A 25 -2.08 0.06 -2.65
CA LYS A 25 -2.52 1.20 -1.85
C LYS A 25 -1.67 1.29 -0.59
N PHE A 26 -0.93 2.40 -0.48
CA PHE A 26 0.01 2.65 0.59
C PHE A 26 -0.42 3.86 1.42
N ALA A 27 -0.64 3.64 2.72
CA ALA A 27 -0.99 4.69 3.66
C ALA A 27 0.12 4.97 4.67
N VAL A 28 0.14 6.20 5.17
CA VAL A 28 0.94 6.62 6.33
C VAL A 28 -0.03 7.17 7.38
N THR A 29 0.14 6.77 8.63
CA THR A 29 -0.68 7.28 9.74
C THR A 29 -0.50 8.79 9.93
N ASP A 30 -1.55 9.43 10.46
CA ASP A 30 -1.59 10.86 10.81
C ASP A 30 -1.43 11.83 9.63
N MET A 31 -1.89 11.43 8.45
CA MET A 31 -1.90 12.27 7.25
C MET A 31 -3.28 12.91 7.04
N GLU A 32 -3.37 14.23 7.14
CA GLU A 32 -4.65 14.96 7.06
C GLU A 32 -5.33 14.87 5.69
N GLY A 33 -4.59 14.60 4.62
CA GLY A 33 -5.12 14.48 3.28
C GLY A 33 -4.07 14.11 2.23
N LEU A 34 -4.53 13.90 0.99
CA LEU A 34 -3.67 13.43 -0.10
C LEU A 34 -2.57 14.44 -0.46
N GLU A 35 -2.85 15.73 -0.41
CA GLU A 35 -1.85 16.77 -0.74
C GLU A 35 -0.67 16.76 0.23
N ALA A 36 -0.94 16.73 1.55
CA ALA A 36 0.09 16.62 2.58
C ALA A 36 0.87 15.31 2.45
N LEU A 37 0.17 14.20 2.22
CA LEU A 37 0.79 12.89 2.01
C LEU A 37 1.72 12.88 0.78
N GLN A 38 1.31 13.48 -0.33
CA GLN A 38 2.15 13.60 -1.53
C GLN A 38 3.35 14.52 -1.30
N GLN A 39 3.17 15.62 -0.57
CA GLN A 39 4.26 16.54 -0.25
C GLN A 39 5.34 15.87 0.60
N GLU A 40 4.96 15.05 1.59
CA GLU A 40 5.90 14.41 2.50
C GLU A 40 6.46 13.08 1.97
N PHE A 41 5.63 12.28 1.29
CA PHE A 41 5.97 10.90 0.90
C PHE A 41 6.01 10.67 -0.61
N GLY A 42 5.77 11.68 -1.46
CA GLY A 42 5.83 11.52 -2.92
C GLY A 42 7.21 11.05 -3.41
N ALA A 43 8.30 11.57 -2.85
CA ALA A 43 9.65 11.09 -3.18
C ALA A 43 9.87 9.64 -2.73
N PHE A 44 9.26 9.24 -1.61
CA PHE A 44 9.32 7.85 -1.14
C PHE A 44 8.50 6.91 -2.02
N GLN A 45 7.31 7.34 -2.47
CA GLN A 45 6.47 6.62 -3.44
C GLN A 45 7.29 6.30 -4.70
N THR A 46 7.90 7.30 -5.33
CA THR A 46 8.73 7.11 -6.53
C THR A 46 9.89 6.14 -6.27
N ALA A 47 10.61 6.30 -5.15
CA ALA A 47 11.70 5.39 -4.82
C ALA A 47 11.22 3.94 -4.59
N LEU A 48 10.04 3.76 -4.00
CA LEU A 48 9.44 2.45 -3.78
C LEU A 48 8.99 1.80 -5.10
N GLU A 49 8.36 2.57 -5.99
CA GLU A 49 7.99 2.14 -7.34
C GLU A 49 9.22 1.70 -8.13
N GLU A 50 10.29 2.51 -8.14
CA GLU A 50 11.55 2.19 -8.81
C GLU A 50 12.22 0.93 -8.25
N ALA A 51 12.22 0.77 -6.93
CA ALA A 51 12.87 -0.36 -6.26
C ALA A 51 12.10 -1.69 -6.42
N THR A 52 10.77 -1.63 -6.54
CA THR A 52 9.91 -2.82 -6.54
C THR A 52 9.33 -3.16 -7.91
N GLY A 53 9.25 -2.20 -8.83
CA GLY A 53 8.53 -2.32 -10.09
C GLY A 53 7.00 -2.37 -9.93
N LEU A 54 6.48 -2.05 -8.75
CA LEU A 54 5.04 -1.98 -8.46
C LEU A 54 4.54 -0.55 -8.70
N ASP A 55 3.28 -0.42 -9.11
CA ASP A 55 2.55 0.85 -9.09
C ASP A 55 2.04 1.09 -7.67
N ILE A 56 2.29 2.27 -7.11
CA ILE A 56 1.95 2.61 -5.72
C ILE A 56 0.93 3.75 -5.72
N GLU A 57 -0.22 3.55 -5.08
CA GLU A 57 -1.23 4.59 -4.89
C GLU A 57 -1.20 5.08 -3.43
N LEU A 58 -0.94 6.37 -3.23
CA LEU A 58 -0.97 6.97 -1.90
C LEU A 58 -2.41 7.11 -1.38
N PHE A 59 -2.66 6.54 -0.20
CA PHE A 59 -3.97 6.51 0.44
C PHE A 59 -3.95 7.28 1.78
N PRO A 60 -4.63 8.43 1.89
CA PRO A 60 -4.58 9.24 3.10
C PRO A 60 -5.40 8.61 4.25
N VAL A 61 -4.78 8.50 5.43
CA VAL A 61 -5.47 8.12 6.67
C VAL A 61 -5.09 9.10 7.78
N SER A 62 -6.08 9.76 8.36
CA SER A 62 -5.87 10.86 9.31
C SER A 62 -5.58 10.40 10.73
N SER A 63 -5.74 9.10 11.02
CA SER A 63 -5.52 8.55 12.35
C SER A 63 -5.25 7.05 12.31
N ARG A 64 -4.75 6.52 13.43
CA ARG A 64 -4.66 5.08 13.66
C ARG A 64 -5.99 4.35 13.51
N THR A 65 -7.09 4.92 13.99
CA THR A 65 -8.42 4.30 13.88
C THR A 65 -8.82 4.15 12.42
N THR A 66 -8.68 5.21 11.63
CA THR A 66 -8.99 5.17 10.19
C THR A 66 -8.07 4.22 9.42
N ALA A 67 -6.80 4.07 9.83
CA ALA A 67 -5.89 3.09 9.24
C ALA A 67 -6.34 1.64 9.53
N VAL A 68 -6.77 1.35 10.76
CA VAL A 68 -7.33 0.04 11.15
C VAL A 68 -8.59 -0.28 10.35
N GLU A 69 -9.50 0.69 10.22
CA GLU A 69 -10.73 0.53 9.43
C GLU A 69 -10.41 0.27 7.95
N ALA A 70 -9.47 1.03 7.38
CA ALA A 70 -9.05 0.86 5.99
C ALA A 70 -8.41 -0.52 5.72
N MET A 71 -7.58 -1.03 6.64
CA MET A 71 -7.02 -2.37 6.53
C MET A 71 -8.11 -3.45 6.62
N ASN A 72 -9.00 -3.33 7.61
CA ASN A 72 -10.07 -4.31 7.84
C ASN A 72 -11.07 -4.38 6.68
N SER A 73 -11.28 -3.27 5.96
CA SER A 73 -12.14 -3.23 4.78
C SER A 73 -11.41 -3.50 3.46
N GLY A 74 -10.08 -3.73 3.48
CA GLY A 74 -9.28 -3.95 2.27
C GLY A 74 -9.14 -2.72 1.39
N GLN A 75 -9.31 -1.52 1.94
CA GLN A 75 -9.09 -0.26 1.22
C GLN A 75 -7.62 0.11 1.10
N VAL A 76 -6.76 -0.46 1.95
CA VAL A 76 -5.31 -0.25 1.92
C VAL A 76 -4.59 -1.59 2.02
N ASP A 77 -3.48 -1.72 1.29
CA ASP A 77 -2.67 -2.93 1.25
C ASP A 77 -1.49 -2.87 2.22
N LEU A 78 -0.89 -1.67 2.34
CA LEU A 78 0.28 -1.41 3.18
C LEU A 78 0.07 -0.15 4.01
N VAL A 79 0.42 -0.22 5.29
CA VAL A 79 0.44 0.95 6.18
C VAL A 79 1.81 1.09 6.80
N LEU A 80 2.44 2.25 6.58
CA LEU A 80 3.61 2.67 7.34
C LEU A 80 3.15 3.29 8.67
N THR A 81 3.65 2.73 9.77
CA THR A 81 3.21 3.10 11.11
C THR A 81 4.35 3.03 12.12
N GLY A 82 4.25 3.81 13.20
CA GLY A 82 5.21 3.77 14.30
C GLY A 82 5.14 2.47 15.13
N PRO A 83 6.20 2.12 15.88
CA PRO A 83 6.22 0.88 16.67
C PRO A 83 5.11 0.78 17.73
N ALA A 84 4.83 1.88 18.43
CA ALA A 84 3.77 1.92 19.45
C ALA A 84 2.37 1.76 18.83
N GLU A 85 2.18 2.31 17.64
CA GLU A 85 0.92 2.23 16.90
C GLU A 85 0.68 0.83 16.34
N TYR A 86 1.73 0.18 15.83
CA TYR A 86 1.69 -1.19 15.36
C TYR A 86 1.18 -2.15 16.44
N VAL A 87 1.54 -1.94 17.72
CA VAL A 87 1.04 -2.77 18.83
C VAL A 87 -0.48 -2.73 18.90
N VAL A 88 -1.08 -1.55 18.74
CA VAL A 88 -2.54 -1.39 18.74
C VAL A 88 -3.16 -1.95 17.47
N MET A 89 -2.58 -1.65 16.29
CA MET A 89 -3.07 -2.15 15.01
C MET A 89 -3.04 -3.68 14.94
N LYS A 90 -2.01 -4.31 15.51
CA LYS A 90 -1.88 -5.77 15.63
C LYS A 90 -3.08 -6.41 16.33
N GLU A 91 -3.56 -5.79 17.40
CA GLU A 91 -4.72 -6.30 18.13
C GLU A 91 -6.02 -6.15 17.34
N LEU A 92 -6.17 -5.05 16.58
CA LEU A 92 -7.44 -4.68 15.94
C LEU A 92 -7.60 -5.15 14.49
N SER A 93 -6.50 -5.49 13.81
CA SER A 93 -6.48 -5.81 12.36
C SER A 93 -5.49 -6.91 11.97
N GLN A 94 -4.70 -7.41 12.93
CA GLN A 94 -3.72 -8.50 12.74
C GLN A 94 -2.78 -8.37 11.51
N PRO A 95 -2.24 -7.18 11.17
CA PRO A 95 -1.33 -7.01 10.05
C PRO A 95 -0.05 -7.84 10.20
N LYS A 96 0.43 -8.36 9.07
CA LYS A 96 1.73 -9.01 8.96
C LYS A 96 2.80 -7.97 8.66
N ILE A 97 3.94 -8.05 9.36
CA ILE A 97 5.09 -7.19 9.07
C ILE A 97 5.73 -7.66 7.77
N VAL A 98 5.90 -6.76 6.81
CA VAL A 98 6.54 -7.03 5.51
C VAL A 98 7.96 -6.47 5.49
N VAL A 99 8.12 -5.20 5.89
CA VAL A 99 9.39 -4.47 5.99
C VAL A 99 9.36 -3.60 7.24
N ALA A 100 10.53 -3.35 7.84
CA ALA A 100 10.68 -2.43 8.97
C ALA A 100 11.81 -1.43 8.68
N TRP A 101 11.62 -0.18 9.10
CA TRP A 101 12.68 0.82 9.11
C TRP A 101 13.37 0.82 10.46
N GLN A 102 14.69 0.71 10.43
CA GLN A 102 15.51 0.87 11.62
C GLN A 102 16.44 2.05 11.41
N ARG A 103 16.50 2.93 12.43
CA ARG A 103 17.53 3.95 12.51
C ARG A 103 18.64 3.43 13.41
N PRO A 104 19.88 3.30 12.91
CA PRO A 104 21.02 2.97 13.74
C PRO A 104 21.08 3.90 14.96
N ASP A 105 21.37 3.34 16.11
CA ASP A 105 21.53 4.05 17.38
C ASP A 105 20.28 4.82 17.90
N TYR A 106 19.09 4.55 17.34
CA TYR A 106 17.83 5.12 17.82
C TYR A 106 17.13 4.18 18.81
N PHE A 107 17.43 4.34 20.09
CA PHE A 107 16.86 3.54 21.17
C PHE A 107 15.83 4.32 21.99
N ALA A 108 14.88 3.62 22.60
CA ALA A 108 13.99 4.22 23.59
C ALA A 108 14.81 4.71 24.79
N GLN A 109 14.50 5.92 25.27
CA GLN A 109 15.21 6.58 26.37
C GLN A 109 14.21 7.00 27.45
N ILE A 110 14.69 7.11 28.68
CA ILE A 110 14.01 7.85 29.75
C ILE A 110 14.71 9.21 29.83
N ALA A 111 13.99 10.29 29.52
CA ALA A 111 14.54 11.65 29.47
C ALA A 111 13.77 12.59 30.42
N VAL A 112 14.40 13.68 30.84
CA VAL A 112 13.82 14.79 31.63
C VAL A 112 13.93 16.10 30.89
#